data_AF-A0A960MDW4-F1
#
_entry.id   AF-A0A960MDW4-F1
#
_cell.length_a   1.000
_cell.length_b   1.000
_cell.length_c   1.000
_cell.angle_alpha   90.00
_cell.angle_beta   90.00
_cell.angle_gamma   90.00
#
_symmetry.space_group_name_H-M   'P 1'
#
loop_
_entity.id
_entity.type
_entity.pdbx_description
1 polymer ?
#
loop_
_entity_poly.entity_id
_entity_poly.type
_entity_poly.pdbx_seq_one_letter_code
_entity_poly.pdbx_strand_id
1 'polypeptide(L)'
;MRRRGWVTAALGAVSLGFFAFAVSAPKPWEGEARDRIAQRLGVEDDAIPAGIYRDFEALGGLNLGAPAFRQVGLWYGAWFAAAAFGIGALTARWWFPRTEGPGGEDAVAPVRSLPRSRRTDLGLLGLALLLAIGARAPHLNRAIYFDEQDNLRRNFHGYVEVREDGQRVWRPAGWSEALWENRLGNNPVLMSLCAQASLRTWRAVTGAEREHFNIVALRTPVFLAGLLSIAAVWWLLQLWGFRWAAAIAAGLAAIHPMHIDYSLQARGYAFVLLFVPIALGFAWLALRTDRWRHWWGLAIGVFLCLLSYPGGVHFAVALHGGLLACLLWRRFRTGDTAHTGTIARLLAVNAAVALPYAILIAPHLPQVSYHFREIFELIALEPFWFFYAWSHYSTGTSFPTSGDILALRADEASLSEVLLHRFAAEEPILAFVQWGIVPALIVWGWLWLFVGRRRLARPAALVLFLSLTAPILALLHQ
;
A
#
# COMPACT_ATOMS: atom_id res chain seq x y z
N MET A 1 18.69 34.09 4.55
CA MET A 1 18.77 33.90 3.07
C MET A 1 19.58 32.68 2.62
N ARG A 2 20.77 32.41 3.19
CA ARG A 2 21.67 31.31 2.74
C ARG A 2 21.01 29.91 2.65
N ARG A 3 20.18 29.50 3.63
CA ARG A 3 19.57 28.14 3.64
C ARG A 3 18.60 27.85 2.49
N ARG A 4 17.94 28.86 1.92
CA ARG A 4 17.02 28.67 0.77
C ARG A 4 17.77 28.38 -0.52
N GLY A 5 18.89 29.06 -0.73
CA GLY A 5 19.76 28.82 -1.89
C GLY A 5 20.21 27.36 -1.94
N TRP A 6 20.57 26.77 -0.80
CA TRP A 6 20.97 25.37 -0.71
C TRP A 6 19.86 24.38 -1.05
N VAL A 7 18.63 24.59 -0.57
CA VAL A 7 17.52 23.66 -0.87
C VAL A 7 17.11 23.73 -2.34
N THR A 8 16.98 24.93 -2.90
CA THR A 8 16.68 25.09 -4.33
C THR A 8 17.82 24.54 -5.20
N ALA A 9 19.08 24.76 -4.81
CA ALA A 9 20.23 24.19 -5.50
C ALA A 9 20.27 22.65 -5.40
N ALA A 10 19.95 22.09 -4.23
CA ALA A 10 19.88 20.63 -4.04
C ALA A 10 18.77 20.00 -4.88
N LEU A 11 17.56 20.57 -4.88
CA LEU A 11 16.45 20.10 -5.73
C LEU A 11 16.80 20.22 -7.21
N GLY A 12 17.44 21.33 -7.61
CA GLY A 12 17.94 21.52 -8.97
C GLY A 12 19.00 20.50 -9.37
N ALA A 13 19.97 20.21 -8.48
CA ALA A 13 21.01 19.21 -8.71
C ALA A 13 20.43 17.79 -8.81
N VAL A 14 19.46 17.44 -7.97
CA VAL A 14 18.75 16.15 -8.06
C VAL A 14 17.96 16.05 -9.36
N SER A 15 17.25 17.12 -9.75
CA SER A 15 16.55 17.20 -11.04
C SER A 15 17.50 16.98 -12.22
N LEU A 16 18.65 17.68 -12.22
CA LEU A 16 19.69 17.53 -13.22
C LEU A 16 20.28 16.12 -13.22
N GLY A 17 20.43 15.49 -12.05
CA GLY A 17 20.88 14.09 -11.94
C GLY A 17 19.90 13.11 -12.59
N PHE A 18 18.60 13.25 -12.33
CA PHE A 18 17.56 12.43 -12.98
C PHE A 18 17.45 12.71 -14.47
N PHE A 19 17.59 13.98 -14.89
CA PHE A 19 17.63 14.35 -16.30
C PHE A 19 18.86 13.76 -17.00
N ALA A 20 20.04 13.87 -16.40
CA ALA A 20 21.28 13.27 -16.92
C ALA A 20 21.16 11.74 -17.00
N PHE A 21 20.56 11.10 -16.00
CA PHE A 21 20.22 9.69 -16.07
C PHE A 21 19.25 9.40 -17.21
N ALA A 22 18.15 10.14 -17.38
CA ALA A 22 17.18 9.94 -18.46
C ALA A 22 17.79 10.10 -19.86
N VAL A 23 18.77 11.00 -20.01
CA VAL A 23 19.48 11.25 -21.26
C VAL A 23 20.54 10.20 -21.56
N SER A 24 21.20 9.66 -20.53
CA SER A 24 22.30 8.68 -20.67
C SER A 24 21.85 7.22 -20.55
N ALA A 25 20.70 6.95 -19.94
CA ALA A 25 20.14 5.62 -19.84
C ALA A 25 19.75 5.10 -21.22
N PRO A 26 19.85 3.77 -21.45
CA PRO A 26 19.39 3.15 -22.68
C PRO A 26 17.95 3.58 -22.99
N LYS A 27 17.76 4.20 -24.15
CA LYS A 27 16.46 4.75 -24.53
C LYS A 27 15.53 3.61 -24.92
N PRO A 28 14.20 3.75 -24.80
CA PRO A 28 13.26 2.70 -25.21
C PRO A 28 13.48 2.18 -26.63
N TRP A 29 13.93 3.05 -27.54
CA TRP A 29 14.20 2.75 -28.94
C TRP A 29 15.65 2.30 -29.23
N GLU A 30 16.37 1.84 -28.21
CA GLU A 30 17.72 1.29 -28.31
C GLU A 30 17.79 -0.04 -27.55
N GLY A 31 18.75 -0.91 -27.88
CA GLY A 31 19.05 -2.14 -27.13
C GLY A 31 17.87 -3.11 -26.97
N GLU A 32 17.82 -3.80 -25.82
CA GLU A 32 16.92 -4.95 -25.63
C GLU A 32 15.42 -4.62 -25.81
N ALA A 33 14.97 -3.43 -25.41
CA ALA A 33 13.58 -3.04 -25.63
C ALA A 33 13.24 -2.93 -27.13
N ARG A 34 14.12 -2.31 -27.92
CA ARG A 34 13.97 -2.20 -29.39
C ARG A 34 13.96 -3.57 -30.04
N ASP A 35 14.97 -4.39 -29.73
CA ASP A 35 15.16 -5.71 -30.34
C ASP A 35 13.92 -6.60 -30.13
N ARG A 36 13.36 -6.57 -28.91
CA ARG A 36 12.16 -7.34 -28.58
C ARG A 36 10.91 -6.78 -29.23
N ILE A 37 10.78 -5.46 -29.39
CA ILE A 37 9.66 -4.85 -30.10
C ILE A 37 9.71 -5.22 -31.59
N ALA A 38 10.87 -5.09 -32.24
CA ALA A 38 11.09 -5.51 -33.63
C ALA A 38 10.72 -6.99 -33.83
N GLN A 39 11.25 -7.86 -32.96
CA GLN A 39 10.96 -9.30 -32.99
C GLN A 39 9.47 -9.61 -32.85
N ARG A 40 8.75 -8.91 -31.95
CA ARG A 40 7.32 -9.14 -31.71
C ARG A 40 6.42 -8.61 -32.82
N LEU A 41 6.84 -7.53 -33.47
CA LEU A 41 6.14 -6.95 -34.62
C LEU A 41 6.47 -7.65 -35.94
N GLY A 42 7.56 -8.43 -36.00
CA GLY A 42 8.03 -9.04 -37.24
C GLY A 42 8.50 -8.00 -38.27
N VAL A 43 9.07 -6.89 -37.80
CA VAL A 43 9.56 -5.79 -38.64
C VAL A 43 11.05 -5.55 -38.39
N GLU A 44 11.74 -4.95 -39.36
CA GLU A 44 13.10 -4.47 -39.16
C GLU A 44 13.14 -3.31 -38.16
N ASP A 45 14.32 -3.12 -37.57
CA ASP A 45 14.59 -2.19 -36.48
C ASP A 45 14.26 -0.73 -36.79
N ASP A 46 14.37 -0.31 -38.04
CA ASP A 46 14.07 1.04 -38.55
C ASP A 46 12.60 1.22 -38.95
N ALA A 47 11.85 0.13 -39.11
CA ALA A 47 10.44 0.11 -39.42
C ALA A 47 9.53 0.17 -38.18
N ILE A 48 10.08 0.15 -36.96
CA ILE A 48 9.30 0.27 -35.72
C ILE A 48 8.63 1.65 -35.66
N PRO A 49 7.28 1.73 -35.56
CA PRO A 49 6.59 3.01 -35.45
C PRO A 49 7.01 3.77 -34.20
N ALA A 50 7.49 5.01 -34.33
CA ALA A 50 7.95 5.82 -33.19
C ALA A 50 6.86 6.04 -32.11
N GLY A 51 5.58 5.98 -32.50
CA GLY A 51 4.44 6.07 -31.59
C GLY A 51 4.37 4.93 -30.59
N ILE A 52 4.90 3.73 -30.92
CA ILE A 52 4.75 2.54 -30.08
C ILE A 52 5.36 2.71 -28.70
N TYR A 53 6.47 3.44 -28.60
CA TYR A 53 7.14 3.65 -27.32
C TYR A 53 6.29 4.46 -26.33
N ARG A 54 5.36 5.29 -26.82
CA ARG A 54 4.46 6.13 -26.02
C ARG A 54 3.12 5.45 -25.73
N ASP A 55 2.84 4.35 -26.42
CA ASP A 55 1.61 3.58 -26.27
C ASP A 55 1.83 2.44 -25.28
N PHE A 56 1.56 2.71 -24.00
CA PHE A 56 1.70 1.70 -22.95
C PHE A 56 0.78 0.51 -23.13
N GLU A 57 -0.35 0.67 -23.82
CA GLU A 57 -1.26 -0.44 -24.11
C GLU A 57 -0.66 -1.37 -25.15
N ALA A 58 -0.20 -0.80 -26.27
CA ALA A 58 0.49 -1.56 -27.31
C ALA A 58 1.74 -2.28 -26.76
N LEU A 59 2.57 -1.59 -25.97
CA LEU A 59 3.75 -2.20 -25.34
C LEU A 59 3.39 -3.35 -24.40
N GLY A 60 2.29 -3.25 -23.66
CA GLY A 60 1.80 -4.32 -22.79
C GLY A 60 1.40 -5.56 -23.59
N GLY A 61 0.69 -5.37 -24.70
CA GLY A 61 0.26 -6.45 -25.59
C GLY A 61 1.41 -7.20 -26.27
N LEU A 62 2.57 -6.56 -26.47
CA LEU A 62 3.75 -7.21 -27.06
C LEU A 62 4.46 -8.20 -26.12
N ASN A 63 4.15 -8.19 -24.82
CA ASN A 63 4.72 -9.13 -23.85
C ASN A 63 6.28 -9.19 -23.93
N LEU A 64 6.91 -8.02 -23.83
CA LEU A 64 8.35 -7.82 -24.04
C LEU A 64 9.21 -8.52 -22.97
N GLY A 65 8.67 -8.68 -21.78
CA GLY A 65 9.35 -9.27 -20.62
C GLY A 65 10.05 -8.24 -19.73
N ALA A 66 10.36 -8.64 -18.50
CA ALA A 66 10.82 -7.73 -17.45
C ALA A 66 12.03 -6.84 -17.81
N PRO A 67 13.08 -7.32 -18.52
CA PRO A 67 14.23 -6.47 -18.85
C PRO A 67 13.87 -5.28 -19.78
N ALA A 68 13.06 -5.53 -20.81
CA ALA A 68 12.59 -4.51 -21.73
C ALA A 68 11.64 -3.53 -21.04
N PHE A 69 10.68 -4.02 -20.25
CA PHE A 69 9.78 -3.16 -19.46
C PHE A 69 10.53 -2.31 -18.44
N ARG A 70 11.58 -2.85 -17.82
CA ARG A 70 12.49 -2.09 -16.94
C ARG A 70 13.14 -0.93 -17.69
N GLN A 71 13.68 -1.17 -18.89
CA GLN A 71 14.30 -0.12 -19.69
C GLN A 71 13.30 0.98 -20.05
N VAL A 72 12.14 0.60 -20.60
CA VAL A 72 11.06 1.53 -20.96
C VAL A 72 10.61 2.33 -19.74
N GLY A 73 10.24 1.64 -18.67
CA GLY A 73 9.67 2.27 -17.48
C GLY A 73 10.66 3.14 -16.72
N LEU A 74 11.92 2.73 -16.56
CA LEU A 74 12.92 3.57 -15.89
C LEU A 74 13.15 4.88 -16.65
N TRP A 75 13.11 4.85 -17.98
CA TRP A 75 13.21 6.05 -18.80
C TRP A 75 12.03 7.00 -18.56
N TYR A 76 10.79 6.49 -18.59
CA TYR A 76 9.59 7.28 -18.28
C TYR A 76 9.57 7.79 -16.83
N GLY A 77 9.95 6.94 -15.88
CA GLY A 77 10.06 7.30 -14.47
C GLY A 77 11.08 8.42 -14.23
N ALA A 78 12.22 8.38 -14.92
CA ALA A 78 13.24 9.42 -14.83
C ALA A 78 12.75 10.77 -15.39
N TRP A 79 12.04 10.76 -16.52
CA TRP A 79 11.41 11.98 -17.06
C TRP A 79 10.35 12.56 -16.13
N PHE A 80 9.48 11.71 -15.58
CA PHE A 80 8.49 12.13 -14.59
C PHE A 80 9.18 12.75 -13.37
N ALA A 81 10.25 12.12 -12.88
CA ALA A 81 11.02 12.64 -11.75
C ALA A 81 11.67 13.98 -12.06
N ALA A 82 12.32 14.13 -13.23
CA ALA A 82 12.91 15.38 -13.67
C ALA A 82 11.86 16.50 -13.80
N ALA A 83 10.70 16.21 -14.39
CA ALA A 83 9.59 17.17 -14.49
C ALA A 83 9.09 17.58 -13.10
N ALA A 84 8.87 16.63 -12.20
CA ALA A 84 8.38 16.91 -10.85
C ALA A 84 9.40 17.68 -10.00
N PHE A 85 10.69 17.34 -10.06
CA PHE A 85 11.74 18.12 -9.40
C PHE A 85 11.91 19.51 -10.02
N GLY A 86 11.75 19.64 -11.34
CA GLY A 86 11.72 20.93 -12.03
C GLY A 86 10.60 21.83 -11.53
N ILE A 87 9.36 21.32 -11.49
CA ILE A 87 8.20 22.03 -10.93
C ILE A 87 8.43 22.36 -9.45
N GLY A 88 8.96 21.40 -8.68
CA GLY A 88 9.32 21.60 -7.28
C GLY A 88 10.33 22.73 -7.07
N ALA A 89 11.37 22.79 -7.91
CA ALA A 89 12.39 23.84 -7.86
C ALA A 89 11.82 25.22 -8.25
N LEU A 90 11.02 25.29 -9.31
CA LEU A 90 10.36 26.52 -9.77
C LEU A 90 9.38 27.07 -8.74
N THR A 91 8.69 26.18 -8.03
CA THR A 91 7.68 26.54 -7.05
C THR A 91 8.23 26.68 -5.63
N ALA A 92 9.45 26.21 -5.34
CA ALA A 92 10.08 26.18 -4.02
C ALA A 92 9.97 27.52 -3.25
N ARG A 93 10.11 28.65 -3.97
CA ARG A 93 10.02 30.00 -3.38
C ARG A 93 8.69 30.30 -2.69
N TRP A 94 7.60 29.64 -3.09
CA TRP A 94 6.25 29.83 -2.57
C TRP A 94 5.95 28.93 -1.37
N TRP A 95 6.67 27.82 -1.20
CA TRP A 95 6.38 26.82 -0.15
C TRP A 95 7.40 26.85 0.99
N PHE A 96 8.68 27.10 0.74
CA PHE A 96 9.65 27.21 1.84
C PHE A 96 9.44 28.55 2.56
N PRO A 97 9.04 28.60 3.84
CA PRO A 97 8.84 29.87 4.54
C PRO A 97 10.12 30.72 4.61
N ARG A 98 9.97 32.05 4.71
CA ARG A 98 11.13 33.01 4.80
C ARG A 98 11.74 33.00 6.20
N THR A 99 11.05 32.42 7.16
CA THR A 99 11.22 32.73 8.56
C THR A 99 11.97 31.64 9.30
N GLU A 100 13.11 32.03 9.86
CA GLU A 100 13.60 31.53 11.13
C GLU A 100 12.58 31.95 12.19
N GLY A 101 11.42 31.30 12.21
CA GLY A 101 10.50 31.49 13.33
C GLY A 101 11.22 31.04 14.60
N PRO A 102 11.15 31.82 15.70
CA PRO A 102 11.71 31.40 16.98
C PRO A 102 11.20 29.99 17.25
N GLY A 103 12.12 29.05 17.48
CA GLY A 103 11.80 27.64 17.63
C GLY A 103 10.72 27.51 18.70
N GLY A 104 9.47 27.35 18.27
CA GLY A 104 8.31 27.48 19.15
C GLY A 104 8.42 26.48 20.29
N GLU A 105 8.78 26.98 21.47
CA GLU A 105 8.70 26.29 22.74
C GLU A 105 7.23 26.01 23.14
N ASP A 106 6.27 26.51 22.36
CA ASP A 106 4.86 26.11 22.39
C ASP A 106 4.65 24.70 21.79
N ALA A 107 5.52 23.76 22.16
CA ALA A 107 5.25 22.35 22.00
C ALA A 107 3.95 22.06 22.75
N VAL A 108 2.87 21.78 22.01
CA VAL A 108 1.57 21.36 22.54
C VAL A 108 1.83 20.41 23.71
N ALA A 109 1.40 20.83 24.91
CA ALA A 109 1.69 20.13 26.17
C ALA A 109 1.60 18.61 25.97
N PRO A 110 2.60 17.84 26.46
CA PRO A 110 2.58 16.39 26.32
C PRO A 110 1.23 15.89 26.82
N VAL A 111 0.58 14.99 26.04
CA VAL A 111 -0.65 14.35 26.52
C VAL A 111 -0.29 13.73 27.85
N ARG A 112 -0.99 14.13 28.93
CA ARG A 112 -0.90 13.45 30.22
C ARG A 112 -1.21 11.97 29.96
N SER A 113 -0.16 11.15 29.86
CA SER A 113 -0.32 9.72 29.78
C SER A 113 -0.99 9.28 31.08
N LEU A 114 -2.03 8.44 30.98
CA LEU A 114 -2.53 7.71 32.14
C LEU A 114 -1.34 7.09 32.90
N PRO A 115 -1.38 6.97 34.24
CA PRO A 115 -0.29 6.35 34.99
C PRO A 115 0.05 4.98 34.38
N ARG A 116 1.25 4.91 33.78
CA ARG A 116 1.66 3.78 32.94
C ARG A 116 2.28 2.69 33.80
N SER A 117 1.52 1.64 34.10
CA SER A 117 2.16 0.36 34.37
C SER A 117 2.68 -0.21 33.04
N ARG A 118 3.92 0.14 32.68
CA ARG A 118 4.60 -0.39 31.47
C ARG A 118 4.56 -1.93 31.45
N ARG A 119 4.61 -2.58 32.62
CA ARG A 119 4.53 -4.03 32.76
C ARG A 119 3.17 -4.57 32.31
N THR A 120 2.07 -3.94 32.71
CA THR A 120 0.72 -4.38 32.30
C THR A 120 0.52 -4.19 30.80
N ASP A 121 0.98 -3.06 30.24
CA ASP A 121 0.86 -2.79 28.80
C ASP A 121 1.65 -3.82 27.97
N LEU A 122 2.89 -4.13 28.37
CA LEU A 122 3.70 -5.15 27.71
C LEU A 122 3.13 -6.56 27.90
N GLY A 123 2.56 -6.87 29.08
CA GLY A 123 1.91 -8.16 29.33
C GLY A 123 0.68 -8.37 28.45
N LEU A 124 -0.18 -7.35 28.31
CA LEU A 124 -1.36 -7.41 27.45
C LEU A 124 -1.00 -7.53 25.96
N LEU A 125 -0.01 -6.75 25.49
CA LEU A 125 0.47 -6.88 24.12
C LEU A 125 1.13 -8.25 23.88
N GLY A 126 1.95 -8.71 24.82
CA GLY A 126 2.57 -10.04 24.77
C GLY A 126 1.54 -11.15 24.68
N LEU A 127 0.46 -11.09 25.47
CA LEU A 127 -0.65 -12.03 25.39
C LEU A 127 -1.33 -11.99 24.01
N ALA A 128 -1.62 -10.82 23.47
CA ALA A 128 -2.22 -10.69 22.14
C ALA A 128 -1.31 -11.29 21.05
N LEU A 129 0.00 -11.07 21.12
CA LEU A 129 0.97 -11.66 20.19
C LEU A 129 1.07 -13.18 20.35
N LEU A 130 1.06 -13.71 21.57
CA LEU A 130 1.06 -15.16 21.82
C LEU A 130 -0.21 -15.83 21.27
N LEU A 131 -1.39 -15.23 21.50
CA LEU A 131 -2.64 -15.67 20.90
C LEU A 131 -2.54 -15.63 19.36
N ALA A 132 -1.97 -14.57 18.82
CA ALA A 132 -1.82 -14.41 17.38
C ALA A 132 -0.92 -15.48 16.76
N ILE A 133 0.20 -15.80 17.41
CA ILE A 133 1.12 -16.88 17.03
C ILE A 133 0.40 -18.22 17.12
N GLY A 134 -0.28 -18.50 18.23
CA GLY A 134 -1.02 -19.76 18.42
C GLY A 134 -2.10 -19.99 17.37
N ALA A 135 -2.80 -18.93 16.96
CA ALA A 135 -3.84 -19.01 15.93
C ALA A 135 -3.30 -19.11 14.49
N ARG A 136 -2.09 -18.60 14.21
CA ARG A 136 -1.54 -18.51 12.85
C ARG A 136 -0.50 -19.59 12.55
N ALA A 137 0.42 -19.86 13.47
CA ALA A 137 1.58 -20.72 13.21
C ALA A 137 1.21 -22.14 12.73
N PRO A 138 0.17 -22.82 13.26
CA PRO A 138 -0.27 -24.13 12.76
C PRO A 138 -0.74 -24.12 11.30
N HIS A 139 -0.99 -22.95 10.73
CA HIS A 139 -1.55 -22.79 9.38
C HIS A 139 -0.53 -22.31 8.35
N LEU A 140 0.72 -22.05 8.76
CA LEU A 140 1.78 -21.60 7.86
C LEU A 140 2.04 -22.58 6.71
N ASN A 141 1.93 -23.89 6.97
CA ASN A 141 2.21 -24.93 5.99
C ASN A 141 0.96 -25.42 5.20
N ARG A 142 -0.14 -24.66 5.20
CA ARG A 142 -1.32 -24.99 4.38
C ARG A 142 -0.99 -24.89 2.89
N ALA A 143 -1.83 -25.50 2.05
CA ALA A 143 -1.76 -25.37 0.60
C ALA A 143 -1.69 -23.90 0.14
N ILE A 144 -1.02 -23.69 -0.99
CA ILE A 144 -0.80 -22.38 -1.60
C ILE A 144 -2.09 -21.95 -2.31
N TYR A 145 -2.48 -20.68 -2.14
CA TYR A 145 -3.62 -20.10 -2.87
C TYR A 145 -3.27 -19.90 -4.34
N PHE A 146 -4.28 -19.89 -5.22
CA PHE A 146 -4.07 -19.79 -6.67
C PHE A 146 -3.18 -18.61 -7.09
N ASP A 147 -3.39 -17.42 -6.54
CA ASP A 147 -2.60 -16.23 -6.88
C ASP A 147 -1.26 -16.12 -6.11
N GLU A 148 -1.11 -16.80 -4.96
CA GLU A 148 0.19 -17.01 -4.33
C GLU A 148 1.04 -17.91 -5.23
N GLN A 149 0.45 -18.91 -5.89
CA GLN A 149 1.16 -19.79 -6.80
C GLN A 149 1.70 -19.00 -8.00
N ASP A 150 0.93 -18.07 -8.55
CA ASP A 150 1.41 -17.22 -9.65
C ASP A 150 2.60 -16.35 -9.24
N ASN A 151 2.51 -15.71 -8.08
CA ASN A 151 3.61 -14.94 -7.52
C ASN A 151 4.83 -15.82 -7.18
N LEU A 152 4.61 -17.04 -6.68
CA LEU A 152 5.68 -17.99 -6.41
C LEU A 152 6.45 -18.34 -7.69
N ARG A 153 5.72 -18.64 -8.77
CA ARG A 153 6.29 -19.02 -10.06
C ARG A 153 7.05 -17.85 -10.70
N ARG A 154 6.47 -16.65 -10.70
CA ARG A 154 6.99 -15.51 -11.46
C ARG A 154 7.97 -14.65 -10.67
N ASN A 155 7.67 -14.40 -9.39
CA ASN A 155 8.31 -13.32 -8.62
C ASN A 155 9.21 -13.84 -7.49
N PHE A 156 8.91 -15.01 -6.90
CA PHE A 156 9.61 -15.46 -5.68
C PHE A 156 10.65 -16.57 -5.92
N HIS A 157 10.32 -17.58 -6.73
CA HIS A 157 11.07 -18.83 -6.78
C HIS A 157 11.43 -19.25 -8.20
N GLY A 158 10.44 -19.38 -9.07
CA GLY A 158 10.59 -19.95 -10.41
C GLY A 158 9.61 -21.08 -10.67
N TYR A 159 9.67 -21.67 -11.86
CA TYR A 159 8.83 -22.79 -12.25
C TYR A 159 9.54 -23.72 -13.23
N VAL A 160 9.08 -24.96 -13.32
CA VAL A 160 9.47 -25.89 -14.39
C VAL A 160 8.58 -25.64 -15.59
N GLU A 161 9.19 -25.27 -16.71
CA GLU A 161 8.54 -25.17 -18.01
C GLU A 161 8.64 -26.53 -18.71
N VAL A 162 7.50 -27.10 -19.11
CA VAL A 162 7.46 -28.29 -19.96
C VAL A 162 7.36 -27.82 -21.40
N ARG A 163 8.40 -28.07 -22.19
CA ARG A 163 8.44 -27.72 -23.62
C ARG A 163 7.60 -28.70 -24.45
N GLU A 164 7.33 -28.34 -25.70
CA GLU A 164 6.56 -29.17 -26.65
C GLU A 164 7.19 -30.54 -26.89
N ASP A 165 8.52 -30.65 -26.78
CA ASP A 165 9.29 -31.89 -26.87
C ASP A 165 9.25 -32.74 -25.57
N GLY A 166 8.50 -32.29 -24.55
CA GLY A 166 8.41 -32.92 -23.24
C GLY A 166 9.58 -32.61 -22.30
N GLN A 167 10.59 -31.85 -22.73
CA GLN A 167 11.71 -31.48 -21.86
C GLN A 167 11.25 -30.54 -20.74
N ARG A 168 11.72 -30.85 -19.52
CA ARG A 168 11.48 -30.03 -18.33
C ARG A 168 12.65 -29.07 -18.13
N VAL A 169 12.40 -27.78 -18.27
CA VAL A 169 13.41 -26.72 -18.11
C VAL A 169 13.06 -25.86 -16.90
N TRP A 170 13.96 -25.81 -15.93
CA TRP A 170 13.81 -24.91 -14.79
C TRP A 170 13.99 -23.44 -15.20
N ARG A 171 13.02 -22.60 -14.84
CA ARG A 171 13.03 -21.15 -15.04
C ARG A 171 13.08 -20.45 -13.67
N PRO A 172 14.27 -20.04 -13.20
CA PRO A 172 14.37 -19.39 -11.89
C PRO A 172 13.81 -17.97 -11.94
N ALA A 173 13.12 -17.56 -10.86
CA ALA A 173 12.88 -16.15 -10.60
C ALA A 173 14.10 -15.54 -9.89
N GLY A 174 14.58 -14.40 -10.39
CA GLY A 174 15.68 -13.61 -9.82
C GLY A 174 15.18 -12.32 -9.21
N TRP A 175 16.11 -11.49 -8.72
CA TRP A 175 15.77 -10.21 -8.10
C TRP A 175 15.12 -9.24 -9.10
N SER A 176 15.45 -9.39 -10.39
CA SER A 176 14.87 -8.55 -11.46
C SER A 176 13.38 -8.82 -11.60
N GLU A 177 12.96 -10.09 -11.59
CA GLU A 177 11.57 -10.48 -11.67
C GLU A 177 10.81 -10.01 -10.41
N ALA A 178 11.35 -10.25 -9.22
CA ALA A 178 10.75 -9.75 -7.99
C ALA A 178 10.49 -8.23 -8.01
N LEU A 179 11.42 -7.47 -8.57
CA LEU A 179 11.36 -6.01 -8.57
C LEU A 179 10.52 -5.43 -9.70
N TRP A 180 10.53 -6.06 -10.88
CA TRP A 180 10.03 -5.43 -12.11
C TRP A 180 8.94 -6.22 -12.84
N GLU A 181 8.77 -7.52 -12.60
CA GLU A 181 7.76 -8.33 -13.29
C GLU A 181 6.38 -8.09 -12.67
N ASN A 182 5.40 -7.63 -13.45
CA ASN A 182 4.04 -7.36 -12.98
C ASN A 182 2.99 -7.49 -14.08
N ARG A 183 3.14 -8.46 -14.99
CA ARG A 183 2.17 -8.70 -16.07
C ARG A 183 0.75 -8.96 -15.59
N LEU A 184 0.57 -9.53 -14.40
CA LEU A 184 -0.75 -9.80 -13.82
C LEU A 184 -1.30 -8.66 -12.95
N GLY A 185 -0.59 -7.53 -12.84
CA GLY A 185 -0.99 -6.41 -11.98
C GLY A 185 -1.01 -6.70 -10.47
N ASN A 186 -0.60 -7.90 -10.07
CA ASN A 186 -0.68 -8.40 -8.71
C ASN A 186 0.69 -8.74 -8.12
N ASN A 187 1.76 -8.06 -8.55
CA ASN A 187 3.08 -8.15 -7.90
C ASN A 187 3.15 -7.18 -6.70
N PRO A 188 3.05 -7.68 -5.45
CA PRO A 188 3.40 -6.90 -4.27
C PRO A 188 4.93 -6.81 -4.13
N VAL A 189 5.55 -5.79 -4.76
CA VAL A 189 7.03 -5.63 -4.85
C VAL A 189 7.73 -5.86 -3.50
N LEU A 190 7.23 -5.26 -2.42
CA LEU A 190 7.83 -5.45 -1.09
C LEU A 190 7.79 -6.91 -0.63
N MET A 191 6.64 -7.57 -0.80
CA MET A 191 6.51 -8.99 -0.45
C MET A 191 7.39 -9.86 -1.35
N SER A 192 7.49 -9.57 -2.65
CA SER A 192 8.38 -10.27 -3.58
C SER A 192 9.83 -10.27 -3.12
N LEU A 193 10.33 -9.11 -2.71
CA LEU A 193 11.69 -8.98 -2.19
C LEU A 193 11.88 -9.75 -0.89
N CYS A 194 10.94 -9.62 0.06
CA CYS A 194 11.03 -10.32 1.35
C CYS A 194 10.90 -11.84 1.20
N ALA A 195 10.02 -12.32 0.32
CA ALA A 195 9.85 -13.74 0.01
C ALA A 195 11.11 -14.35 -0.59
N GLN A 196 11.72 -13.66 -1.57
CA GLN A 196 13.00 -14.08 -2.14
C GLN A 196 14.10 -14.16 -1.09
N ALA A 197 14.22 -13.13 -0.25
CA ALA A 197 15.19 -13.11 0.84
C ALA A 197 14.98 -14.31 1.79
N SER A 198 13.74 -14.54 2.21
CA SER A 198 13.38 -15.63 3.11
C SER A 198 13.69 -17.02 2.52
N LEU A 199 13.29 -17.27 1.27
CA LEU A 199 13.56 -18.54 0.59
C LEU A 199 15.05 -18.79 0.34
N ARG A 200 15.83 -17.74 0.04
CA ARG A 200 17.29 -17.85 -0.10
C ARG A 200 17.96 -18.15 1.24
N THR A 201 17.56 -17.46 2.31
CA THR A 201 18.06 -17.74 3.66
C THR A 201 17.74 -19.18 4.07
N TRP A 202 16.51 -19.65 3.83
CA TRP A 202 16.14 -21.03 4.10
C TRP A 202 17.05 -22.03 3.36
N ARG A 203 17.24 -21.87 2.04
CA ARG A 203 18.15 -22.73 1.26
C ARG A 203 19.60 -22.67 1.74
N ALA A 204 20.08 -21.48 2.09
CA ALA A 204 21.44 -21.31 2.61
C ALA A 204 21.64 -22.06 3.94
N VAL A 205 20.60 -22.12 4.78
CA VAL A 205 20.64 -22.82 6.08
C VAL A 205 20.46 -24.32 5.93
N THR A 206 19.59 -24.78 5.03
CA THR A 206 19.25 -26.21 4.88
C THR A 206 20.08 -26.97 3.84
N GLY A 207 20.81 -26.25 2.98
CA GLY A 207 21.49 -26.85 1.82
C GLY A 207 20.53 -27.27 0.70
N ALA A 208 19.26 -26.87 0.75
CA ALA A 208 18.28 -27.26 -0.26
C ALA A 208 18.59 -26.67 -1.64
N GLU A 209 18.36 -27.48 -2.68
CA GLU A 209 18.56 -27.09 -4.08
C GLU A 209 17.67 -25.92 -4.50
N ARG A 210 18.05 -25.22 -5.57
CA ARG A 210 17.34 -24.00 -6.01
C ARG A 210 15.91 -24.27 -6.45
N GLU A 211 15.62 -25.47 -6.94
CA GLU A 211 14.32 -25.94 -7.45
C GLU A 211 13.34 -26.30 -6.33
N HIS A 212 13.84 -26.46 -5.10
CA HIS A 212 13.02 -26.72 -3.93
C HIS A 212 12.67 -25.42 -3.19
N PHE A 213 11.47 -25.36 -2.62
CA PHE A 213 11.04 -24.27 -1.75
C PHE A 213 10.31 -24.84 -0.53
N ASN A 214 10.22 -24.02 0.51
CA ASN A 214 9.48 -24.33 1.73
C ASN A 214 8.36 -23.29 1.92
N ILE A 215 7.13 -23.76 2.13
CA ILE A 215 5.94 -22.90 2.26
C ILE A 215 6.04 -22.02 3.52
N VAL A 216 6.57 -22.55 4.62
CA VAL A 216 6.76 -21.77 5.85
C VAL A 216 7.77 -20.64 5.62
N ALA A 217 8.89 -20.92 4.97
CA ALA A 217 9.87 -19.90 4.59
C ALA A 217 9.26 -18.85 3.65
N LEU A 218 8.45 -19.26 2.67
CA LEU A 218 7.71 -18.35 1.79
C LEU A 218 6.79 -17.40 2.57
N ARG A 219 6.04 -17.92 3.56
CA ARG A 219 5.04 -17.16 4.33
C ARG A 219 5.58 -16.47 5.58
N THR A 220 6.84 -16.73 5.95
CA THR A 220 7.47 -16.10 7.13
C THR A 220 7.42 -14.57 7.08
N PRO A 221 7.69 -13.89 5.95
CA PRO A 221 7.60 -12.42 5.90
C PRO A 221 6.21 -11.86 6.24
N VAL A 222 5.15 -12.42 5.65
CA VAL A 222 3.76 -11.96 5.88
C VAL A 222 3.28 -12.32 7.28
N PHE A 223 3.73 -13.44 7.83
CA PHE A 223 3.48 -13.82 9.21
C PHE A 223 4.08 -12.80 10.19
N LEU A 224 5.35 -12.42 9.99
CA LEU A 224 6.00 -11.41 10.82
C LEU A 224 5.34 -10.04 10.65
N ALA A 225 4.99 -9.64 9.42
CA ALA A 225 4.25 -8.39 9.18
C ALA A 225 2.89 -8.38 9.88
N GLY A 226 2.16 -9.51 9.88
CA GLY A 226 0.90 -9.67 10.58
C GLY A 226 1.02 -9.63 12.11
N LEU A 227 2.12 -10.11 12.69
CA LEU A 227 2.37 -9.93 14.13
C LEU A 227 2.72 -8.47 14.45
N LEU A 228 3.54 -7.84 13.61
CA LEU A 228 3.93 -6.44 13.77
C LEU A 228 2.74 -5.50 13.57
N SER A 229 1.76 -5.82 12.73
CA SER A 229 0.56 -4.99 12.54
C SER A 229 -0.28 -4.93 13.81
N ILE A 230 -0.39 -6.03 14.57
CA ILE A 230 -1.04 -6.05 15.89
C ILE A 230 -0.33 -5.08 16.85
N ALA A 231 1.00 -5.12 16.88
CA ALA A 231 1.80 -4.19 17.68
C ALA A 231 1.67 -2.72 17.21
N ALA A 232 1.56 -2.50 15.90
CA ALA A 232 1.37 -1.17 15.33
C ALA A 232 0.00 -0.58 15.66
N VAL A 233 -1.08 -1.37 15.62
CA VAL A 233 -2.42 -0.96 16.06
C VAL A 233 -2.42 -0.63 17.55
N TRP A 234 -1.81 -1.48 18.37
CA TRP A 234 -1.62 -1.20 19.80
C TRP A 234 -0.89 0.13 20.01
N TRP A 235 0.24 0.33 19.34
CA TRP A 235 1.04 1.55 19.42
C TRP A 235 0.23 2.80 19.03
N LEU A 236 -0.51 2.74 17.91
CA LEU A 236 -1.35 3.83 17.43
C LEU A 236 -2.40 4.25 18.48
N LEU A 237 -3.13 3.28 19.04
CA LEU A 237 -4.18 3.57 20.03
C LEU A 237 -3.59 4.06 21.36
N GLN A 238 -2.39 3.60 21.73
CA GLN A 238 -1.64 4.14 22.87
C GLN A 238 -1.17 5.58 22.62
N LEU A 239 -0.79 5.95 21.38
CA LEU A 239 -0.47 7.33 21.01
C LEU A 239 -1.67 8.27 21.16
N TRP A 240 -2.88 7.75 20.99
CA TRP A 240 -4.14 8.49 21.20
C TRP A 240 -4.61 8.48 22.66
N GLY A 241 -3.93 7.72 23.53
CA GLY A 241 -4.26 7.63 24.95
C GLY A 241 -5.39 6.66 25.27
N PHE A 242 -5.72 5.73 24.37
CA PHE A 242 -6.78 4.74 24.54
C PHE A 242 -6.21 3.37 24.93
N ARG A 243 -5.73 3.23 26.17
CA ARG A 243 -5.08 1.99 26.63
C ARG A 243 -5.95 0.73 26.49
N TRP A 244 -7.18 0.78 26.98
CA TRP A 244 -8.08 -0.38 26.91
C TRP A 244 -8.53 -0.67 25.48
N ALA A 245 -8.80 0.37 24.68
CA ALA A 245 -9.10 0.18 23.27
C ALA A 245 -7.91 -0.44 22.52
N ALA A 246 -6.67 -0.07 22.86
CA ALA A 246 -5.46 -0.69 22.31
C ALA A 246 -5.41 -2.19 22.60
N ALA A 247 -5.74 -2.59 23.83
CA ALA A 247 -5.77 -4.00 24.21
C ALA A 247 -6.89 -4.78 23.52
N ILE A 248 -8.10 -4.21 23.47
CA ILE A 248 -9.22 -4.83 22.78
C ILE A 248 -8.93 -4.95 21.29
N ALA A 249 -8.45 -3.89 20.63
CA ALA A 249 -8.14 -3.92 19.21
C ALA A 249 -7.01 -4.89 18.87
N ALA A 250 -5.96 -4.96 19.69
CA ALA A 250 -4.88 -5.94 19.50
C ALA A 250 -5.37 -7.38 19.71
N GLY A 251 -6.20 -7.62 20.73
CA GLY A 251 -6.82 -8.92 20.98
C GLY A 251 -7.76 -9.36 19.85
N LEU A 252 -8.61 -8.44 19.36
CA LEU A 252 -9.47 -8.69 18.20
C LEU A 252 -8.63 -8.97 16.95
N ALA A 253 -7.63 -8.14 16.64
CA ALA A 253 -6.72 -8.38 15.51
C ALA A 253 -5.98 -9.73 15.62
N ALA A 254 -5.65 -10.17 16.83
CA ALA A 254 -5.02 -11.47 17.07
C ALA A 254 -5.92 -12.64 16.66
N ILE A 255 -7.25 -12.54 16.83
CA ILE A 255 -8.19 -13.63 16.54
C ILE A 255 -9.08 -13.38 15.30
N HIS A 256 -8.99 -12.21 14.68
CA HIS A 256 -9.86 -11.84 13.57
C HIS A 256 -9.57 -12.72 12.33
N PRO A 257 -10.58 -13.42 11.76
CA PRO A 257 -10.37 -14.35 10.65
C PRO A 257 -9.63 -13.74 9.46
N MET A 258 -10.05 -12.57 8.97
CA MET A 258 -9.36 -11.89 7.86
C MET A 258 -7.94 -11.47 8.20
N HIS A 259 -7.68 -11.04 9.43
CA HIS A 259 -6.33 -10.66 9.81
C HIS A 259 -5.44 -11.92 9.84
N ILE A 260 -5.95 -13.05 10.32
CA ILE A 260 -5.25 -14.33 10.29
C ILE A 260 -4.95 -14.71 8.83
N ASP A 261 -5.97 -14.73 7.98
CA ASP A 261 -5.85 -15.14 6.57
C ASP A 261 -4.84 -14.27 5.80
N TYR A 262 -4.95 -12.95 5.88
CA TYR A 262 -3.99 -12.03 5.25
C TYR A 262 -2.58 -12.08 5.85
N SER A 263 -2.41 -12.56 7.09
CA SER A 263 -1.08 -12.77 7.69
C SER A 263 -0.46 -14.11 7.33
N LEU A 264 -1.20 -14.98 6.65
CA LEU A 264 -0.75 -16.30 6.22
C LEU A 264 -0.55 -16.36 4.73
N GLN A 265 -1.21 -15.51 3.96
CA GLN A 265 -1.06 -15.45 2.52
C GLN A 265 0.19 -14.66 2.12
N ALA A 266 1.06 -15.23 1.29
CA ALA A 266 2.26 -14.65 0.69
C ALA A 266 1.93 -13.55 -0.35
N ARG A 267 1.11 -12.59 0.08
CA ARG A 267 0.60 -11.44 -0.65
C ARG A 267 0.96 -10.16 0.09
N GLY A 268 0.70 -9.01 -0.53
CA GLY A 268 1.02 -7.70 0.04
C GLY A 268 0.19 -7.26 1.25
N TYR A 269 -0.96 -7.89 1.52
CA TYR A 269 -1.95 -7.36 2.47
C TYR A 269 -1.45 -7.28 3.91
N ALA A 270 -0.67 -8.25 4.41
CA ALA A 270 -0.10 -8.20 5.75
C ALA A 270 0.76 -6.95 5.97
N PHE A 271 1.51 -6.52 4.96
CA PHE A 271 2.32 -5.32 5.03
C PHE A 271 1.46 -4.05 4.98
N VAL A 272 0.35 -4.04 4.23
CA VAL A 272 -0.63 -2.95 4.29
C VAL A 272 -1.20 -2.82 5.71
N LEU A 273 -1.62 -3.94 6.32
CA LEU A 273 -2.11 -3.97 7.70
C LEU A 273 -1.07 -3.44 8.71
N LEU A 274 0.22 -3.63 8.43
CA LEU A 274 1.32 -3.08 9.23
C LEU A 274 1.53 -1.58 8.98
N PHE A 275 1.67 -1.17 7.73
CA PHE A 275 2.14 0.18 7.41
C PHE A 275 1.05 1.24 7.48
N VAL A 276 -0.23 0.90 7.31
CA VAL A 276 -1.35 1.82 7.53
C VAL A 276 -1.35 2.39 8.96
N PRO A 277 -1.41 1.59 10.05
CA PRO A 277 -1.38 2.13 11.40
C PRO A 277 -0.06 2.86 11.74
N ILE A 278 1.06 2.42 11.17
CA ILE A 278 2.35 3.14 11.30
C ILE A 278 2.24 4.55 10.69
N ALA A 279 1.77 4.65 9.45
CA ALA A 279 1.58 5.92 8.74
C ALA A 279 0.62 6.84 9.50
N LEU A 280 -0.49 6.32 10.01
CA LEU A 280 -1.45 7.10 10.81
C LEU A 280 -0.84 7.61 12.12
N GLY A 281 -0.05 6.78 12.81
CA GLY A 281 0.62 7.18 14.04
C GLY A 281 1.67 8.25 13.80
N PHE A 282 2.42 8.16 12.71
CA PHE A 282 3.35 9.21 12.31
C PHE A 282 2.65 10.48 11.81
N ALA A 283 1.54 10.38 11.08
CA ALA A 283 0.72 11.54 10.72
C ALA A 283 0.25 12.27 11.99
N TRP A 284 -0.25 11.53 12.97
CA TRP A 284 -0.63 12.06 14.27
C TRP A 284 0.53 12.77 14.99
N LEU A 285 1.69 12.12 15.08
CA LEU A 285 2.89 12.70 15.70
C LEU A 285 3.40 13.93 14.94
N ALA A 286 3.33 13.92 13.61
CA ALA A 286 3.74 15.01 12.74
C ALA A 286 2.83 16.23 12.94
N LEU A 287 1.51 16.05 12.95
CA LEU A 287 0.56 17.14 13.22
C LEU A 287 0.73 17.76 14.62
N ARG A 288 1.21 16.98 15.60
CA ARG A 288 1.34 17.46 16.98
C ARG A 288 2.66 18.14 17.30
N THR A 289 3.75 17.62 16.74
CA THR A 289 5.10 18.03 17.11
C THR A 289 5.83 18.75 15.99
N ASP A 290 5.31 18.64 14.77
CA ASP A 290 5.84 19.23 13.55
C ASP A 290 7.35 18.95 13.32
N ARG A 291 7.82 17.80 13.81
CA ARG A 291 9.21 17.34 13.67
C ARG A 291 9.39 16.59 12.35
N TRP A 292 10.46 16.91 11.62
CA TRP A 292 10.83 16.26 10.35
C TRP A 292 10.83 14.73 10.42
N ARG A 293 11.37 14.14 11.49
CA ARG A 293 11.41 12.67 11.64
C ARG A 293 10.02 12.01 11.59
N HIS A 294 8.97 12.70 12.05
CA HIS A 294 7.61 12.15 12.01
C HIS A 294 6.97 12.33 10.63
N TRP A 295 7.26 13.44 9.95
CA TRP A 295 6.91 13.62 8.53
C TRP A 295 7.55 12.53 7.65
N TRP A 296 8.82 12.22 7.89
CA TRP A 296 9.51 11.11 7.23
C TRP A 296 8.90 9.75 7.57
N GLY A 297 8.56 9.50 8.84
CA GLY A 297 7.87 8.27 9.24
C GLY A 297 6.52 8.08 8.53
N LEU A 298 5.75 9.16 8.32
CA LEU A 298 4.53 9.15 7.53
C LEU A 298 4.82 8.78 6.07
N ALA A 299 5.75 9.51 5.44
CA ALA A 299 6.06 9.32 4.03
C ALA A 299 6.60 7.90 3.75
N ILE A 300 7.52 7.40 4.58
CA ILE A 300 8.06 6.04 4.48
C ILE A 300 6.97 4.99 4.75
N GLY A 301 6.09 5.19 5.73
CA GLY A 301 4.96 4.29 5.97
C GLY A 301 4.06 4.17 4.75
N VAL A 302 3.73 5.30 4.11
CA VAL A 302 2.90 5.31 2.90
C VAL A 302 3.64 4.71 1.70
N PHE A 303 4.94 4.99 1.53
CA PHE A 303 5.78 4.34 0.53
C PHE A 303 5.70 2.82 0.60
N LEU A 304 5.96 2.28 1.79
CA LEU A 304 5.99 0.84 2.02
C LEU A 304 4.59 0.24 1.86
N CYS A 305 3.53 0.97 2.22
CA CYS A 305 2.16 0.58 1.93
C CYS A 305 1.91 0.45 0.42
N LEU A 306 2.35 1.42 -0.38
CA LEU A 306 2.20 1.41 -1.84
C LEU A 306 3.02 0.30 -2.50
N LEU A 307 4.26 0.04 -2.04
CA LEU A 307 5.06 -1.08 -2.52
C LEU A 307 4.50 -2.45 -2.12
N SER A 308 3.68 -2.49 -1.08
CA SER A 308 3.00 -3.71 -0.67
C SER A 308 1.80 -4.00 -1.53
N TYR A 309 1.00 -2.98 -1.84
CA TYR A 309 -0.22 -3.14 -2.61
C TYR A 309 -0.53 -1.85 -3.38
N PRO A 310 -0.57 -1.87 -4.72
CA PRO A 310 -0.86 -0.68 -5.54
C PRO A 310 -2.21 -0.02 -5.20
N GLY A 311 -3.22 -0.82 -4.82
CA GLY A 311 -4.52 -0.30 -4.39
C GLY A 311 -4.46 0.55 -3.11
N GLY A 312 -3.34 0.52 -2.37
CA GLY A 312 -3.02 1.44 -1.28
C GLY A 312 -2.96 2.91 -1.72
N VAL A 313 -2.97 3.21 -3.03
CA VAL A 313 -3.07 4.57 -3.56
C VAL A 313 -4.30 5.31 -3.04
N HIS A 314 -5.45 4.65 -2.88
CA HIS A 314 -6.66 5.27 -2.35
C HIS A 314 -6.46 5.74 -0.90
N PHE A 315 -5.80 4.92 -0.07
CA PHE A 315 -5.42 5.29 1.29
C PHE A 315 -4.44 6.46 1.28
N ALA A 316 -3.41 6.42 0.43
CA ALA A 316 -2.41 7.48 0.33
C ALA A 316 -3.05 8.81 -0.07
N VAL A 317 -3.93 8.81 -1.09
CA VAL A 317 -4.65 10.00 -1.56
C VAL A 317 -5.58 10.55 -0.47
N ALA A 318 -6.40 9.70 0.15
CA ALA A 318 -7.33 10.12 1.19
C ALA A 318 -6.62 10.72 2.40
N LEU A 319 -5.56 10.05 2.87
CA LEU A 319 -4.77 10.52 4.01
C LEU A 319 -4.09 11.86 3.69
N HIS A 320 -3.39 11.98 2.56
CA HIS A 320 -2.66 13.19 2.21
C HIS A 320 -3.56 14.36 1.85
N GLY A 321 -4.59 14.12 1.02
CA GLY A 321 -5.58 15.12 0.66
C GLY A 321 -6.29 15.65 1.89
N GLY A 322 -6.66 14.76 2.82
CA GLY A 322 -7.27 15.13 4.08
C GLY A 322 -6.36 15.91 5.04
N LEU A 323 -5.09 15.50 5.18
CA LEU A 323 -4.10 16.24 5.96
C LEU A 323 -3.89 17.64 5.37
N LEU A 324 -3.76 17.75 4.05
CA LEU A 324 -3.61 19.02 3.36
C LEU A 324 -4.84 19.91 3.57
N ALA A 325 -6.04 19.38 3.37
CA ALA A 325 -7.29 20.10 3.61
C ALA A 325 -7.40 20.59 5.07
N CYS A 326 -7.00 19.76 6.03
CA CYS A 326 -6.97 20.14 7.44
C CYS A 326 -6.04 21.34 7.70
N LEU A 327 -4.81 21.28 7.15
CA LEU A 327 -3.81 22.32 7.34
C LEU A 327 -4.21 23.62 6.64
N LEU A 328 -4.77 23.54 5.43
CA LEU A 328 -5.31 24.68 4.69
C LEU A 328 -6.49 25.32 5.42
N TRP A 329 -7.43 24.52 5.92
CA TRP A 329 -8.57 25.00 6.70
C TRP A 329 -8.12 25.72 7.97
N ARG A 330 -7.16 25.16 8.71
CA ARG A 330 -6.59 25.81 9.90
C ARG A 330 -5.92 27.12 9.57
N ARG A 331 -5.11 27.15 8.52
CA ARG A 331 -4.47 28.37 8.01
C ARG A 331 -5.51 29.44 7.68
N PHE A 332 -6.55 29.08 6.91
CA PHE A 332 -7.61 30.00 6.52
C PHE A 332 -8.36 30.56 7.74
N ARG A 333 -8.73 29.70 8.69
CA ARG A 333 -9.50 30.10 9.88
C ARG A 333 -8.71 30.96 10.86
N THR A 334 -7.43 30.69 11.04
CA THR A 334 -6.59 31.37 12.05
C THR A 334 -5.84 32.57 11.49
N GLY A 335 -5.67 32.65 10.17
CA GLY A 335 -4.74 33.59 9.53
C GLY A 335 -3.26 33.28 9.82
N ASP A 336 -2.97 32.20 10.56
CA ASP A 336 -1.62 31.89 11.02
C ASP A 336 -0.77 31.34 9.87
N THR A 337 0.24 32.12 9.49
CA THR A 337 1.20 31.75 8.45
C THR A 337 2.19 30.67 8.91
N ALA A 338 2.29 30.36 10.21
CA ALA A 338 3.14 29.29 10.72
C ALA A 338 2.80 27.92 10.11
N HIS A 339 1.52 27.68 9.80
CA HIS A 339 1.06 26.45 9.12
C HIS A 339 1.61 26.28 7.70
N THR A 340 2.12 27.35 7.07
CA THR A 340 2.80 27.26 5.78
C THR A 340 4.02 26.35 5.85
N GLY A 341 4.77 26.39 6.96
CA GLY A 341 5.93 25.51 7.17
C GLY A 341 5.51 24.04 7.27
N THR A 342 4.44 23.76 8.01
CA THR A 342 3.89 22.41 8.15
C THR A 342 3.40 21.84 6.81
N ILE A 343 2.68 22.64 6.01
CA ILE A 343 2.23 22.26 4.66
C ILE A 343 3.45 21.98 3.76
N ALA A 344 4.45 22.85 3.80
CA ALA A 344 5.66 22.67 3.00
C ALA A 344 6.42 21.38 3.38
N ARG A 345 6.47 21.03 4.67
CA ARG A 345 7.06 19.76 5.12
C ARG A 345 6.28 18.57 4.59
N LEU A 346 4.95 18.58 4.70
CA LEU A 346 4.07 17.54 4.15
C LEU A 346 4.37 17.32 2.67
N LEU A 347 4.37 18.39 1.87
CA LEU A 347 4.63 18.32 0.43
C LEU A 347 6.06 17.83 0.14
N ALA A 348 7.06 18.33 0.87
CA ALA A 348 8.46 18.00 0.65
C ALA A 348 8.76 16.52 0.92
N VAL A 349 8.32 15.97 2.06
CA VAL A 349 8.57 14.54 2.36
C VAL A 349 7.82 13.63 1.40
N ASN A 350 6.62 14.03 0.96
CA ASN A 350 5.86 13.24 0.01
C ASN A 350 6.47 13.26 -1.38
N ALA A 351 6.93 14.41 -1.86
CA ALA A 351 7.69 14.46 -3.11
C ALA A 351 8.97 13.59 -3.02
N ALA A 352 9.70 13.68 -1.91
CA ALA A 352 10.94 12.92 -1.73
C ALA A 352 10.74 11.39 -1.75
N VAL A 353 9.52 10.92 -1.52
CA VAL A 353 9.17 9.50 -1.48
C VAL A 353 8.38 9.05 -2.71
N ALA A 354 7.44 9.88 -3.18
CA ALA A 354 6.62 9.61 -4.35
C ALA A 354 7.46 9.53 -5.63
N LEU A 355 8.59 10.24 -5.71
CA LEU A 355 9.46 10.22 -6.88
C LEU A 355 10.25 8.91 -7.01
N PRO A 356 10.95 8.42 -5.97
CA PRO A 356 11.46 7.06 -5.97
C PRO A 356 10.39 6.01 -6.26
N TYR A 357 9.19 6.16 -5.68
CA TYR A 357 8.07 5.25 -5.96
C TYR A 357 7.66 5.27 -7.43
N ALA A 358 7.49 6.45 -8.03
CA ALA A 358 7.12 6.61 -9.42
C ALA A 358 8.15 5.98 -10.36
N ILE A 359 9.45 6.14 -10.09
CA ILE A 359 10.53 5.49 -10.85
C ILE A 359 10.45 3.97 -10.70
N LEU A 360 10.22 3.50 -9.48
CA LEU A 360 10.15 2.07 -9.18
C LEU A 360 8.92 1.40 -9.80
N ILE A 361 7.78 2.09 -9.85
CA ILE A 361 6.55 1.53 -10.41
C ILE A 361 6.40 1.77 -11.91
N ALA A 362 7.14 2.70 -12.51
CA ALA A 362 7.02 3.02 -13.93
C ALA A 362 7.21 1.81 -14.86
N PRO A 363 8.16 0.87 -14.61
CA PRO A 363 8.25 -0.39 -15.36
C PRO A 363 7.01 -1.26 -15.32
N HIS A 364 6.17 -1.13 -14.30
CA HIS A 364 4.96 -1.91 -14.14
C HIS A 364 3.83 -1.36 -15.01
N LEU A 365 3.79 -0.05 -15.27
CA LEU A 365 2.68 0.60 -15.98
C LEU A 365 2.35 -0.04 -17.34
N PRO A 366 3.31 -0.23 -18.28
CA PRO A 366 3.01 -0.89 -19.56
C PRO A 366 2.69 -2.39 -19.39
N GLN A 367 3.14 -3.03 -18.30
CA GLN A 367 2.80 -4.44 -18.04
C GLN A 367 1.35 -4.59 -17.60
N VAL A 368 0.89 -3.68 -16.74
CA VAL A 368 -0.46 -3.77 -16.19
C VAL A 368 -1.51 -3.11 -17.09
N SER A 369 -1.17 -2.14 -17.92
CA SER A 369 -2.13 -1.49 -18.85
C SER A 369 -2.90 -2.50 -19.69
N TYR A 370 -2.19 -3.46 -20.30
CA TYR A 370 -2.79 -4.53 -21.10
C TYR A 370 -3.71 -5.41 -20.26
N HIS A 371 -3.22 -5.87 -19.12
CA HIS A 371 -3.97 -6.78 -18.27
C HIS A 371 -5.16 -6.12 -17.59
N PHE A 372 -5.05 -4.84 -17.23
CA PHE A 372 -6.16 -4.09 -16.68
C PHE A 372 -7.28 -3.89 -17.70
N ARG A 373 -6.98 -3.80 -19.00
CA ARG A 373 -8.03 -3.81 -20.01
C ARG A 373 -8.79 -5.13 -20.01
N GLU A 374 -8.09 -6.25 -20.16
CA GLU A 374 -8.73 -7.57 -20.16
C GLU A 374 -9.47 -7.86 -18.84
N ILE A 375 -8.84 -7.58 -17.70
CA ILE A 375 -9.41 -7.89 -16.38
C ILE A 375 -10.50 -6.90 -15.98
N PHE A 376 -10.36 -5.58 -16.14
CA PHE A 376 -11.43 -4.67 -15.73
C PHE A 376 -12.60 -4.67 -16.69
N GLU A 377 -12.41 -4.99 -17.98
CA GLU A 377 -13.55 -5.30 -18.86
C GLU A 377 -14.32 -6.54 -18.36
N LEU A 378 -13.64 -7.50 -17.71
CA LEU A 378 -14.25 -8.70 -17.12
C LEU A 378 -14.70 -8.55 -15.66
N ILE A 379 -14.14 -7.58 -14.93
CA ILE A 379 -14.36 -7.30 -13.51
C ILE A 379 -14.68 -5.81 -13.39
N ALA A 380 -15.77 -5.37 -14.02
CA ALA A 380 -16.49 -4.23 -13.47
C ALA A 380 -16.76 -4.59 -12.01
N LEU A 381 -16.20 -3.82 -11.07
CA LEU A 381 -16.37 -4.08 -9.64
C LEU A 381 -17.81 -3.70 -9.27
N GLU A 382 -18.70 -4.64 -9.53
CA GLU A 382 -20.11 -4.53 -9.23
C GLU A 382 -20.31 -4.17 -7.74
N PRO A 383 -21.35 -3.40 -7.38
CA PRO A 383 -21.56 -2.93 -6.01
C PRO A 383 -21.50 -4.02 -4.95
N PHE A 384 -21.84 -5.28 -5.28
CA PHE A 384 -21.75 -6.41 -4.37
C PHE A 384 -20.34 -6.66 -3.80
N TRP A 385 -19.27 -6.25 -4.49
CA TRP A 385 -17.89 -6.38 -4.00
C TRP A 385 -17.66 -5.57 -2.72
N PHE A 386 -18.32 -4.41 -2.59
CA PHE A 386 -18.29 -3.64 -1.35
C PHE A 386 -18.87 -4.45 -0.20
N PHE A 387 -20.02 -5.11 -0.43
CA PHE A 387 -20.71 -5.91 0.58
C PHE A 387 -19.91 -7.15 0.94
N TYR A 388 -19.30 -7.80 -0.05
CA TYR A 388 -18.34 -8.89 0.13
C TYR A 388 -17.18 -8.47 1.03
N ALA A 389 -16.51 -7.37 0.69
CA ALA A 389 -15.41 -6.84 1.47
C ALA A 389 -15.86 -6.44 2.89
N TRP A 390 -17.00 -5.74 3.01
CA TRP A 390 -17.56 -5.33 4.30
C TRP A 390 -17.87 -6.53 5.19
N SER A 391 -18.52 -7.57 4.67
CA SER A 391 -18.82 -8.80 5.41
C SER A 391 -17.54 -9.52 5.86
N HIS A 392 -16.55 -9.62 4.98
CA HIS A 392 -15.23 -10.12 5.36
C HIS A 392 -14.62 -9.31 6.50
N TYR A 393 -14.64 -7.99 6.42
CA TYR A 393 -14.04 -7.12 7.43
C TYR A 393 -14.79 -7.05 8.76
N SER A 394 -16.13 -7.15 8.75
CA SER A 394 -16.95 -7.02 9.96
C SER A 394 -17.09 -8.32 10.74
N THR A 395 -17.27 -9.43 10.02
CA THR A 395 -17.70 -10.71 10.58
C THR A 395 -16.82 -11.87 10.13
N GLY A 396 -15.92 -11.67 9.16
CA GLY A 396 -15.09 -12.73 8.59
C GLY A 396 -15.87 -13.66 7.65
N THR A 397 -17.07 -13.25 7.20
CA THR A 397 -17.95 -14.06 6.37
C THR A 397 -17.92 -13.64 4.91
N SER A 398 -17.90 -14.62 4.01
CA SER A 398 -17.90 -14.41 2.56
C SER A 398 -19.33 -14.19 2.06
N PHE A 399 -19.91 -13.01 2.32
CA PHE A 399 -21.26 -12.67 1.86
C PHE A 399 -21.26 -11.39 0.99
N PRO A 400 -21.86 -11.35 -0.21
CA PRO A 400 -22.73 -12.38 -0.80
C PRO A 400 -22.00 -13.68 -1.15
N THR A 401 -22.72 -14.81 -1.12
CA THR A 401 -22.15 -16.11 -1.50
C THR A 401 -21.85 -16.15 -3.01
N SER A 402 -21.08 -17.15 -3.47
CA SER A 402 -20.87 -17.32 -4.92
C SER A 402 -22.18 -17.54 -5.68
N GLY A 403 -23.19 -18.17 -5.07
CA GLY A 403 -24.52 -18.33 -5.65
C GLY A 403 -25.27 -17.00 -5.78
N ASP A 404 -25.18 -16.15 -4.75
CA ASP A 404 -25.78 -14.81 -4.80
C ASP A 404 -25.12 -13.93 -5.86
N ILE A 405 -23.78 -14.02 -6.01
CA ILE A 405 -23.05 -13.29 -7.05
C ILE A 405 -23.52 -13.72 -8.45
N LEU A 406 -23.73 -15.02 -8.66
CA LEU A 406 -24.26 -15.53 -9.92
C LEU A 406 -25.69 -15.03 -10.18
N ALA A 407 -26.56 -15.05 -9.17
CA ALA A 407 -27.93 -14.55 -9.27
C ALA A 407 -27.97 -13.03 -9.56
N LEU A 408 -27.10 -12.24 -8.92
CA LEU A 408 -26.96 -10.80 -9.18
C LEU A 408 -26.52 -10.53 -10.62
N ARG A 409 -25.55 -11.30 -11.12
CA ARG A 409 -25.05 -11.16 -12.51
C ARG A 409 -26.04 -11.60 -13.57
N ALA A 410 -26.93 -12.52 -13.23
CA ALA A 410 -27.99 -13.00 -14.10
C ALA A 410 -29.26 -12.12 -14.03
N ASP A 411 -29.23 -11.03 -13.25
CA ASP A 411 -30.41 -10.19 -12.92
C ASP A 411 -31.57 -11.01 -12.31
N GLU A 412 -31.28 -12.17 -11.70
CA GLU A 412 -32.25 -13.05 -11.04
C GLU A 412 -32.57 -12.61 -9.61
N ALA A 413 -31.70 -11.78 -9.01
CA ALA A 413 -31.89 -11.21 -7.69
C ALA A 413 -31.42 -9.75 -7.67
N SER A 414 -32.08 -8.93 -6.86
CA SER A 414 -31.59 -7.57 -6.60
C SER A 414 -30.57 -7.56 -5.45
N LEU A 415 -29.67 -6.57 -5.44
CA LEU A 415 -28.74 -6.39 -4.34
C LEU A 415 -29.46 -6.20 -2.99
N SER A 416 -30.58 -5.46 -2.98
CA SER A 416 -31.42 -5.33 -1.79
C SER A 416 -32.02 -6.65 -1.33
N GLU A 417 -32.41 -7.53 -2.26
CA GLU A 417 -32.95 -8.85 -1.91
C GLU A 417 -31.88 -9.72 -1.27
N VAL A 418 -30.70 -9.80 -1.89
CA VAL A 418 -29.57 -10.56 -1.35
C VAL A 418 -29.20 -10.06 0.04
N LEU A 419 -29.05 -8.74 0.21
CA LEU A 419 -28.58 -8.16 1.47
C LEU A 419 -29.62 -8.16 2.59
N LEU A 420 -30.87 -7.77 2.29
CA LEU A 420 -31.90 -7.55 3.31
C LEU A 420 -32.74 -8.80 3.57
N HIS A 421 -32.93 -9.65 2.57
CA HIS A 421 -33.79 -10.82 2.70
C HIS A 421 -32.98 -12.10 2.89
N ARG A 422 -32.03 -12.41 1.99
CA ARG A 422 -31.30 -13.69 2.07
C ARG A 422 -30.32 -13.70 3.25
N PHE A 423 -29.46 -12.70 3.37
CA PHE A 423 -28.47 -12.65 4.46
C PHE A 423 -29.12 -12.59 5.85
N ALA A 424 -30.13 -11.73 6.00
CA ALA A 424 -30.79 -11.55 7.30
C ALA A 424 -31.67 -12.76 7.67
N ALA A 425 -32.19 -13.51 6.69
CA ALA A 425 -32.94 -14.74 6.97
C ALA A 425 -32.03 -15.92 7.31
N GLU A 426 -30.93 -16.08 6.58
CA GLU A 426 -29.98 -17.19 6.79
C GLU A 426 -29.11 -16.97 8.03
N GLU A 427 -28.63 -15.75 8.24
CA GLU A 427 -27.63 -15.42 9.26
C GLU A 427 -28.05 -14.16 10.06
N PRO A 428 -29.21 -14.16 10.75
CA PRO A 428 -29.80 -12.96 11.36
C PRO A 428 -28.88 -12.26 12.36
N ILE A 429 -28.12 -13.03 13.14
CA ILE A 429 -27.18 -12.48 14.13
C ILE A 429 -26.01 -11.79 13.42
N LEU A 430 -25.41 -12.40 12.40
CA LEU A 430 -24.30 -11.80 11.67
C LEU A 430 -24.75 -10.59 10.88
N ALA A 431 -25.92 -10.64 10.25
CA ALA A 431 -26.54 -9.49 9.60
C ALA A 431 -26.75 -8.33 10.59
N PHE A 432 -27.26 -8.60 11.79
CA PHE A 432 -27.43 -7.58 12.82
C PHE A 432 -26.10 -7.01 13.32
N VAL A 433 -25.07 -7.84 13.49
CA VAL A 433 -23.72 -7.38 13.86
C VAL A 433 -23.14 -6.49 12.75
N GLN A 434 -23.20 -6.96 11.51
CA GLN A 434 -22.60 -6.34 10.33
C GLN A 434 -23.29 -5.03 9.93
N TRP A 435 -24.61 -4.97 10.00
CA TRP A 435 -25.40 -3.82 9.53
C TRP A 435 -25.95 -2.94 10.66
N GLY A 436 -26.03 -3.47 11.88
CA GLY A 436 -26.48 -2.74 13.06
C GLY A 436 -25.32 -2.33 13.96
N ILE A 437 -24.72 -3.31 14.65
CA ILE A 437 -23.76 -3.04 15.74
C ILE A 437 -22.49 -2.36 15.25
N VAL A 438 -21.81 -2.90 14.23
CA VAL A 438 -20.53 -2.36 13.75
C VAL A 438 -20.67 -0.92 13.24
N PRO A 439 -21.61 -0.59 12.33
CA PRO A 439 -21.85 0.80 11.92
C PRO A 439 -22.20 1.71 13.09
N ALA A 440 -23.07 1.26 14.01
CA ALA A 440 -23.45 2.05 15.18
C ALA A 440 -22.25 2.35 16.09
N LEU A 441 -21.36 1.38 16.32
CA LEU A 441 -20.14 1.57 17.10
C LEU A 441 -19.14 2.52 16.41
N ILE A 442 -19.02 2.46 15.07
CA ILE A 442 -18.18 3.38 14.29
C ILE A 442 -18.72 4.81 14.42
N VAL A 443 -20.01 5.01 14.17
CA VAL A 443 -20.68 6.33 14.27
C VAL A 443 -20.59 6.85 15.70
N TRP A 444 -20.87 6.02 16.70
CA TRP A 444 -20.76 6.40 18.11
C TRP A 444 -19.33 6.77 18.49
N GLY A 445 -18.34 5.96 18.09
CA GLY A 445 -16.93 6.24 18.31
C GLY A 445 -16.50 7.57 17.67
N TRP A 446 -16.98 7.85 16.46
CA TRP A 446 -16.76 9.13 15.79
C TRP A 446 -17.39 10.29 16.53
N LEU A 447 -18.68 10.22 16.83
CA LEU A 447 -19.38 11.26 17.59
C LEU A 447 -18.69 11.51 18.93
N TRP A 448 -18.28 10.45 19.62
CA TRP A 448 -17.52 10.56 20.87
C TRP A 448 -16.18 11.28 20.70
N LEU A 449 -15.44 11.01 19.62
CA LEU A 449 -14.18 11.70 19.32
C LEU A 449 -14.38 13.17 18.90
N PHE A 450 -15.48 13.51 18.22
CA PHE A 450 -15.80 14.87 17.79
C PHE A 450 -16.39 15.74 18.91
N VAL A 451 -17.36 15.20 19.64
CA VAL A 451 -18.14 15.88 20.70
C VAL A 451 -17.42 15.83 22.04
N GLY A 452 -16.61 14.81 22.30
CA GLY A 452 -15.90 14.64 23.56
C GLY A 452 -15.09 15.87 23.95
N ARG A 453 -15.21 16.30 25.23
CA ARG A 453 -14.53 17.49 25.80
C ARG A 453 -13.00 17.46 25.74
N ARG A 454 -12.39 16.37 25.26
CA ARG A 454 -10.94 16.29 25.06
C ARG A 454 -10.62 16.97 23.73
N ARG A 455 -10.16 18.24 23.77
CA ARG A 455 -9.57 18.95 22.60
C ARG A 455 -8.55 18.11 21.82
N LEU A 456 -7.95 17.13 22.48
CA LEU A 456 -7.01 16.16 21.92
C LEU A 456 -7.66 15.08 21.03
N ALA A 457 -8.97 14.81 21.08
CA ALA A 457 -9.59 13.74 20.30
C ALA A 457 -9.92 14.15 18.85
N ARG A 458 -10.09 15.45 18.57
CA ARG A 458 -10.54 15.95 17.26
C ARG A 458 -9.60 15.63 16.09
N PRO A 459 -8.25 15.76 16.21
CA PRO A 459 -7.39 15.39 15.09
C PRO A 459 -7.33 13.87 14.87
N ALA A 460 -7.57 13.06 15.92
CA ALA A 460 -7.66 11.60 15.78
C ALA A 460 -8.95 11.23 15.06
N ALA A 461 -10.07 11.88 15.40
CA ALA A 461 -11.35 11.76 14.69
C ALA A 461 -11.18 12.08 13.20
N LEU A 462 -10.46 13.15 12.88
CA LEU A 462 -10.20 13.54 11.50
C LEU A 462 -9.33 12.54 10.76
N VAL A 463 -8.24 12.07 11.37
CA VAL A 463 -7.35 11.07 10.75
C VAL A 463 -8.11 9.76 10.49
N LEU A 464 -8.97 9.33 11.42
CA LEU A 464 -9.86 8.18 11.25
C LEU A 464 -10.91 8.42 10.15
N PHE A 465 -11.51 9.61 10.12
CA PHE A 465 -12.47 10.02 9.10
C PHE A 465 -11.87 9.88 7.70
N LEU A 466 -10.70 10.47 7.49
CA LEU A 466 -9.98 10.43 6.22
C LEU A 466 -9.60 9.01 5.81
N SER A 467 -9.28 8.16 6.78
CA SER A 467 -8.96 6.75 6.51
C SER A 467 -10.19 5.96 6.05
N LEU A 468 -11.36 6.26 6.63
CA LEU A 468 -12.63 5.61 6.26
C LEU A 468 -13.28 6.19 5.00
N THR A 469 -12.84 7.37 4.52
CA THR A 469 -13.21 7.85 3.18
C THR A 469 -12.46 7.14 2.06
N ALA A 470 -11.33 6.48 2.34
CA ALA A 470 -10.55 5.80 1.30
C ALA A 470 -11.33 4.66 0.61
N PRO A 471 -12.08 3.79 1.32
CA PRO A 471 -13.00 2.85 0.69
C PRO A 471 -14.04 3.53 -0.21
N ILE A 472 -14.61 4.67 0.22
CA ILE A 472 -15.60 5.41 -0.58
C ILE A 472 -14.97 5.94 -1.87
N LEU A 473 -13.76 6.51 -1.80
CA LEU A 473 -13.04 6.95 -2.99
C LEU A 473 -12.71 5.80 -3.93
N ALA A 474 -12.36 4.63 -3.39
CA ALA A 474 -12.13 3.44 -4.20
C ALA A 474 -13.40 2.99 -4.93
N LEU A 475 -14.57 3.08 -4.28
CA LEU A 475 -15.86 2.79 -4.91
C LEU A 475 -16.27 3.82 -5.97
N LEU A 476 -15.93 5.11 -5.78
CA LEU A 476 -16.29 6.18 -6.72
C LEU A 476 -15.35 6.26 -7.94
N HIS A 477 -14.13 5.74 -7.82
CA HIS A 477 -13.16 5.66 -8.92
C HIS A 477 -13.49 4.52 -9.90
N GLN A 478 -14.23 3.52 -9.42
CA GLN A 478 -14.77 2.42 -10.20
C GLN A 478 -16.08 2.85 -10.84
#